data_AF-A0A958M8J9-F1
#
_entry.id   AF-A0A958M8J9-F1
#
_cell.length_a   1.000
_cell.length_b   1.000
_cell.length_c   1.000
_cell.angle_alpha   90.00
_cell.angle_beta   90.00
_cell.angle_gamma   90.00
#
_symmetry.space_group_name_H-M   'P 1'
#
loop_
_entity.id
_entity.type
_entity.pdbx_description
1 polymer ?
#
loop_
_entity_poly.entity_id
_entity_poly.type
_entity_poly.pdbx_seq_one_letter_code
_entity_poly.pdbx_strand_id
1 'polypeptide(L)' 'MKTIDDFNFNGRKALIRVDFNVPLNADFEVTDATRIEAAKPTIIKILE' A
#
# COMPACT_ATOMS: atom_id res chain seq x y z
N MET A 1 -11.88 12.39 12.19
CA MET A 1 -11.39 11.11 11.64
C MET A 1 -9.89 11.12 11.83
N LYS A 2 -9.29 10.11 12.49
CA LYS A 2 -7.83 10.01 12.56
C LYS A 2 -7.33 9.42 11.25
N THR A 3 -6.33 10.05 10.67
CA THR A 3 -5.69 9.64 9.41
C THR A 3 -4.27 9.15 9.71
N ILE A 4 -3.62 8.59 8.69
CA ILE A 4 -2.22 8.15 8.82
C ILE A 4 -1.28 9.34 9.06
N ASP A 5 -1.67 10.54 8.64
CA ASP A 5 -0.87 11.76 8.79
C ASP A 5 -0.81 12.26 10.24
N ASP A 6 -1.73 11.81 11.08
CA ASP A 6 -1.81 12.16 12.50
C ASP A 6 -0.90 11.30 13.39
N PHE A 7 -0.13 10.36 12.81
CA PHE A 7 0.63 9.35 13.56
C PHE A 7 2.10 9.27 13.13
N ASN A 8 2.99 9.07 14.11
CA ASN A 8 4.42 8.84 13.88
C ASN A 8 4.74 7.34 13.99
N PHE A 9 5.21 6.77 12.89
CA PHE A 9 5.54 5.35 12.76
C PHE A 9 7.00 4.99 13.10
N ASN A 10 7.85 5.98 13.44
CA ASN A 10 9.26 5.73 13.75
C ASN A 10 9.43 4.71 14.90
N GLY A 11 10.22 3.67 14.65
CA GLY A 11 10.47 2.59 15.60
C GLY A 11 9.25 1.72 15.90
N ARG A 12 8.17 1.83 15.12
CA ARG A 12 6.95 1.05 15.29
C ARG A 12 6.75 0.06 14.16
N LYS A 13 6.03 -1.02 14.47
CA LYS A 13 5.54 -1.99 13.49
C LYS A 13 4.10 -1.64 13.13
N ALA A 14 3.84 -1.40 11.85
CA ALA A 14 2.48 -1.15 11.35
C ALA A 14 1.91 -2.40 10.66
N LEU A 15 0.63 -2.69 10.89
CA LEU A 15 -0.15 -3.63 10.10
C LEU A 15 -1.06 -2.82 9.17
N ILE A 16 -0.85 -2.95 7.87
CA ILE A 16 -1.62 -2.24 6.85
C ILE A 16 -2.50 -3.20 6.05
N ARG A 17 -3.75 -2.80 5.84
CA ARG A 17 -4.68 -3.47 4.95
C ARG A 17 -4.68 -2.74 3.60
N VAL A 18 -4.41 -3.46 2.53
CA VAL A 18 -4.35 -2.93 1.16
C VAL A 18 -5.28 -3.72 0.24
N ASP A 19 -5.70 -3.11 -0.87
CA ASP A 19 -6.39 -3.80 -1.97
C ASP A 19 -5.40 -4.06 -3.10
N PHE A 20 -4.81 -5.26 -3.13
CA PHE A 20 -3.95 -5.74 -4.22
C PHE A 20 -4.66 -6.75 -5.12
N ASN A 21 -5.99 -6.71 -5.17
CA ASN A 21 -6.74 -7.50 -6.15
C ASN A 21 -6.59 -6.85 -7.53
N VAL A 22 -5.52 -7.18 -8.24
CA VAL A 22 -5.16 -6.69 -9.58
C VAL A 22 -5.42 -7.75 -10.66
N PRO A 23 -5.72 -7.35 -11.90
CA PRO A 23 -5.90 -8.30 -13.00
C PRO A 23 -4.57 -8.93 -13.42
N LEU A 24 -4.60 -10.25 -13.65
CA LEU A 24 -3.46 -11.03 -14.13
C LEU A 24 -3.71 -11.53 -15.55
N ASN A 25 -2.66 -11.67 -16.36
CA ASN A 25 -2.73 -12.36 -17.65
C ASN A 25 -2.65 -13.89 -17.47
N ALA A 26 -2.65 -14.63 -18.58
CA ALA A 26 -2.57 -16.09 -18.59
C ALA A 26 -1.26 -16.63 -18.00
N ASP A 27 -0.18 -15.84 -18.04
CA ASP A 27 1.13 -16.15 -17.47
C ASP A 27 1.27 -15.71 -16.00
N PHE A 28 0.15 -15.31 -15.36
CA PHE A 28 0.07 -14.79 -13.99
C PHE A 28 0.85 -13.49 -13.74
N GLU A 29 1.08 -12.71 -14.79
CA GLU A 29 1.71 -11.39 -14.69
C GLU A 29 0.65 -10.30 -14.49
N VAL A 30 1.01 -9.27 -13.73
CA VAL A 30 0.13 -8.11 -13.48
C VAL A 30 -0.01 -7.30 -14.75
N THR A 31 -1.26 -7.11 -15.21
CA THR A 31 -1.56 -6.33 -16.42
C THR A 31 -1.93 -4.88 -16.12
N ASP A 32 -2.39 -4.60 -14.89
CA ASP A 32 -2.66 -3.26 -14.40
C ASP A 32 -2.21 -3.14 -12.94
N ALA A 33 -1.21 -2.29 -12.70
CA ALA A 33 -0.62 -2.07 -11.39
C ALA A 33 -1.26 -0.91 -10.61
N THR A 34 -2.31 -0.25 -11.13
CA THR A 34 -2.89 0.97 -10.55
C THR A 34 -3.21 0.83 -9.06
N ARG A 35 -3.76 -0.31 -8.63
CA ARG A 35 -4.10 -0.53 -7.20
C ARG A 35 -2.87 -0.70 -6.31
N ILE A 36 -1.82 -1.30 -6.84
CA ILE A 36 -0.54 -1.45 -6.12
C ILE A 36 0.11 -0.08 -5.97
N GLU A 37 0.17 0.69 -7.06
CA GLU A 37 0.74 2.04 -7.07
C GLU A 37 -0.03 3.00 -6.16
N ALA A 38 -1.36 2.88 -6.10
CA ALA A 38 -2.19 3.69 -5.22
C ALA A 38 -1.87 3.47 -3.71
N ALA A 39 -1.35 2.31 -3.31
CA ALA A 39 -0.95 2.04 -1.94
C ALA A 39 0.45 2.60 -1.59
N LYS A 40 1.28 2.89 -2.60
CA LYS A 40 2.67 3.30 -2.43
C LYS A 40 2.85 4.52 -1.50
N PRO A 41 2.08 5.62 -1.63
CA PRO A 41 2.26 6.79 -0.75
C PRO A 41 2.06 6.46 0.73
N THR A 42 1.08 5.61 1.05
CA THR A 42 0.79 5.16 2.42
C THR A 42 1.94 4.31 2.97
N ILE A 43 2.53 3.43 2.16
CA ILE A 43 3.65 2.60 2.57
C ILE A 43 4.89 3.47 2.84
N ILE A 44 5.17 4.44 1.96
CA ILE A 44 6.29 5.38 2.13
C ILE A 44 6.13 6.17 3.42
N LYS A 45 4.93 6.72 3.69
CA LYS A 45 4.62 7.47 4.92
C LYS A 45 4.85 6.70 6.23
N ILE A 46 4.82 5.37 6.18
CA ILE A 46 5.05 4.51 7.35
C ILE A 46 6.54 4.21 7.53
N LEU A 47 7.29 4.14 6.42
CA LEU A 47 8.71 3.81 6.41
C LEU A 47 9.62 5.03 6.61
N GLU A 48 9.19 6.19 6.12
CA GLU A 48 9.89 7.48 6.16
C GLU A 48 9.22 8.47 7.14
#